data_AF-A0A950MB65-F1
#
_entry.id   AF-A0A950MB65-F1
#
_cell.length_a   1.000
_cell.length_b   1.000
_cell.length_c   1.000
_cell.angle_alpha   90.00
_cell.angle_beta   90.00
_cell.angle_gamma   90.00
#
_symmetry.space_group_name_H-M   'P 1'
#
loop_
_entity.id
_entity.type
_entity.pdbx_description
1 polymer ?
#
loop_
_entity_poly.entity_id
_entity_poly.type
_entity_poly.pdbx_seq_one_letter_code
_entity_poly.pdbx_strand_id
1 'polypeptide(L)'
;MIDATKIIHGVRPSRLTADDRAKTLIRRPWTRDERKVVLMGFFGRLSIAVEPLLCGLVFAGITFGVFFAPRLSPRWVNPDIVIIAPVFGFGVLACAVWALGVMLAPVRALAHTLRPIYLVDGYIRYRARDEHSSIDCNGYVAVLTEDRSVACEWPTLGQIELPTLTRPALCEFTEYGGVHTIDGRPTGVLPGRIPPLGVGIHGRKEEIA
;
A
#
# COMPACT_ATOMS: atom_id res chain seq x y z
N MET A 1 10.57 -14.11 -11.43
CA MET A 1 9.30 -13.37 -11.54
C MET A 1 8.37 -13.93 -10.47
N ILE A 2 8.41 -13.35 -9.27
CA ILE A 2 7.62 -13.83 -8.13
C ILE A 2 6.23 -13.23 -8.29
N ASP A 3 5.26 -14.08 -8.54
CA ASP A 3 3.85 -13.73 -8.64
C ASP A 3 3.35 -13.33 -7.24
N ALA A 4 3.55 -12.05 -6.89
CA ALA A 4 3.18 -11.47 -5.59
C ALA A 4 1.66 -11.50 -5.32
N THR A 5 0.86 -11.89 -6.32
CA THR A 5 -0.56 -12.18 -6.18
C THR A 5 -0.82 -13.43 -5.34
N LYS A 6 0.17 -14.34 -5.21
CA LYS A 6 0.05 -15.58 -4.43
C LYS A 6 0.27 -15.41 -2.93
N ILE A 7 0.84 -14.31 -2.46
CA ILE A 7 1.17 -14.10 -1.03
C ILE A 7 -0.06 -13.63 -0.22
N ILE A 8 -1.16 -13.21 -0.87
CA ILE A 8 -2.40 -12.73 -0.20
C ILE A 8 -3.61 -13.66 -0.46
N HIS A 9 -3.43 -14.69 -1.29
CA HIS A 9 -4.51 -15.59 -1.71
C HIS A 9 -4.16 -17.04 -1.40
N GLY A 10 -4.10 -17.38 -0.11
CA GLY A 10 -4.54 -18.71 0.30
C GLY A 10 -5.98 -18.86 -0.19
N VAL A 11 -6.20 -19.73 -1.18
CA VAL A 11 -7.52 -20.10 -1.68
C VAL A 11 -8.23 -20.81 -0.53
N ARG A 12 -8.93 -20.03 0.30
CA ARG A 12 -9.83 -20.56 1.31
C ARG A 12 -11.16 -20.87 0.61
N PRO A 13 -11.69 -22.08 0.72
CA PRO A 13 -12.82 -22.57 -0.07
C PRO A 13 -14.14 -21.81 0.16
N SER A 14 -14.20 -20.90 1.15
CA SER A 14 -15.35 -20.03 1.42
C SER A 14 -15.13 -18.56 1.01
N ARG A 15 -14.05 -18.22 0.30
CA ARG A 15 -13.75 -16.85 -0.12
C ARG A 15 -14.40 -16.52 -1.45
N LEU A 16 -15.21 -15.48 -1.49
CA LEU A 16 -15.77 -14.96 -2.74
C LEU A 16 -14.62 -14.51 -3.67
N THR A 17 -14.72 -14.86 -4.95
CA THR A 17 -13.80 -14.31 -5.96
C THR A 17 -14.11 -12.83 -6.21
N ALA A 18 -13.25 -12.13 -6.97
CA ALA A 18 -13.52 -10.74 -7.33
C ALA A 18 -14.81 -10.60 -8.17
N ASP A 19 -15.06 -11.57 -9.05
CA ASP A 19 -16.26 -11.59 -9.90
C ASP A 19 -17.51 -11.95 -9.10
N ASP A 20 -17.41 -12.85 -8.12
CA ASP A 20 -18.53 -13.19 -7.24
C ASP A 20 -18.89 -11.98 -6.37
N ARG A 21 -17.91 -11.33 -5.74
CA ARG A 21 -18.13 -10.10 -4.98
C ARG A 21 -18.80 -9.04 -5.83
N ALA A 22 -18.36 -8.89 -7.07
CA ALA A 22 -18.95 -7.96 -7.98
C ALA A 22 -20.46 -8.30 -8.16
N LYS A 23 -20.81 -9.54 -8.46
CA LYS A 23 -22.20 -9.92 -8.73
C LYS A 23 -23.11 -9.91 -7.50
N THR A 24 -22.58 -10.22 -6.31
CA THR A 24 -23.39 -10.46 -5.11
C THR A 24 -23.45 -9.27 -4.15
N LEU A 25 -22.41 -8.45 -4.08
CA LEU A 25 -22.32 -7.39 -3.08
C LEU A 25 -22.83 -6.06 -3.60
N ILE A 26 -23.48 -5.31 -2.70
CA ILE A 26 -23.90 -3.93 -2.97
C ILE A 26 -22.64 -3.06 -3.13
N ARG A 27 -22.68 -2.13 -4.09
CA ARG A 27 -21.54 -1.30 -4.45
C ARG A 27 -21.92 0.17 -4.45
N ARG A 28 -20.99 1.01 -3.99
CA ARG A 28 -21.09 2.47 -4.14
C ARG A 28 -19.82 3.06 -4.78
N PRO A 29 -19.95 4.18 -5.52
CA PRO A 29 -18.79 4.91 -6.01
C PRO A 29 -18.07 5.65 -4.87
N TRP A 30 -16.80 5.96 -5.11
CA TRP A 30 -16.02 6.86 -4.26
C TRP A 30 -16.53 8.30 -4.37
N THR A 31 -16.65 8.96 -3.23
CA THR A 31 -16.94 10.38 -3.16
C THR A 31 -15.68 11.22 -3.43
N ARG A 32 -15.88 12.51 -3.73
CA ARG A 32 -14.75 13.43 -3.98
C ARG A 32 -13.87 13.59 -2.74
N ASP A 33 -14.46 13.63 -1.55
CA ASP A 33 -13.70 13.85 -0.32
C ASP A 33 -12.88 12.62 0.08
N GLU A 34 -13.41 11.41 -0.10
CA GLU A 34 -12.64 10.17 0.07
C GLU A 34 -11.46 10.09 -0.91
N ARG A 35 -11.64 10.53 -2.16
CA ARG A 35 -10.53 10.59 -3.13
C ARG A 35 -9.47 11.60 -2.73
N LYS A 36 -9.85 12.75 -2.17
CA LYS A 36 -8.89 13.76 -1.66
C LYS A 36 -8.04 13.17 -0.54
N VAL A 37 -8.63 12.40 0.37
CA VAL A 37 -7.94 11.71 1.47
C VAL A 37 -6.85 10.79 0.91
N VAL A 38 -7.19 9.95 -0.07
CA VAL A 38 -6.19 9.07 -0.74
C VAL A 38 -5.11 9.88 -1.46
N LEU A 39 -5.50 10.96 -2.14
CA LEU A 39 -4.58 11.83 -2.86
C LEU A 39 -3.61 12.57 -1.91
N MET A 40 -4.08 13.02 -0.76
CA MET A 40 -3.22 13.62 0.28
C MET A 40 -2.20 12.61 0.80
N GLY A 41 -2.63 11.37 1.05
CA GLY A 41 -1.71 10.29 1.42
C GLY A 41 -0.68 9.99 0.33
N PHE A 42 -1.09 10.02 -0.94
CA PHE A 42 -0.19 9.88 -2.09
C PHE A 42 0.86 11.01 -2.11
N PHE A 43 0.45 12.27 -2.00
CA PHE A 43 1.38 13.40 -2.01
C PHE A 43 2.32 13.41 -0.79
N GLY A 44 1.85 12.99 0.39
CA GLY A 44 2.70 12.85 1.57
C GLY A 44 3.76 11.75 1.44
N ARG A 45 3.46 10.66 0.72
CA ARG A 45 4.48 9.64 0.38
C ARG A 45 5.39 10.10 -0.76
N LEU A 46 4.85 10.84 -1.73
CA LEU A 46 5.63 11.43 -2.81
C LEU A 46 6.69 12.39 -2.27
N SER A 47 6.38 13.22 -1.27
CA SER A 47 7.37 14.13 -0.68
C SER A 47 8.55 13.39 -0.04
N ILE A 48 8.32 12.21 0.53
CA ILE A 48 9.41 11.33 1.04
C ILE A 48 10.23 10.77 -0.13
N ALA A 49 9.61 10.49 -1.27
CA ALA A 49 10.29 10.00 -2.46
C ALA A 49 11.06 11.09 -3.23
N VAL A 50 10.81 12.38 -3.01
CA VAL A 50 11.51 13.48 -3.69
C VAL A 50 13.00 13.47 -3.39
N GLU A 51 13.38 13.29 -2.12
CA GLU A 51 14.79 13.26 -1.69
C GLU A 51 15.63 12.19 -2.45
N PRO A 52 15.25 10.90 -2.47
CA PRO A 52 16.00 9.89 -3.21
C PRO A 52 15.96 10.14 -4.73
N LEU A 53 14.90 10.75 -5.27
CA LEU A 53 14.86 11.14 -6.69
C LEU A 53 15.88 12.23 -7.03
N LEU A 54 16.00 13.26 -6.19
CA LEU A 54 17.00 14.33 -6.37
C LEU A 54 18.42 13.77 -6.26
N CYS A 55 18.69 12.92 -5.27
CA CYS A 55 19.97 12.22 -5.16
C CYS A 55 20.27 11.37 -6.41
N GLY A 56 19.27 10.64 -6.91
CA GLY A 56 19.38 9.85 -8.13
C GLY A 56 19.70 10.71 -9.37
N LEU A 57 19.11 11.90 -9.48
CA LEU A 57 19.41 12.84 -10.58
C LEU A 57 20.85 13.36 -10.53
N VAL A 58 21.37 13.67 -9.34
CA VAL A 58 22.77 14.06 -9.16
C VAL A 58 23.70 12.92 -9.57
N PHE A 59 23.44 11.70 -9.11
CA PHE A 59 24.22 10.51 -9.52
C PHE A 59 24.13 10.26 -11.03
N ALA A 60 22.98 10.48 -11.65
CA ALA A 60 22.81 10.32 -13.09
C ALA A 60 23.61 11.37 -13.86
N GLY A 61 23.60 12.63 -13.40
CA GLY A 61 24.40 13.70 -13.96
C GLY A 61 25.90 13.41 -13.87
N ILE A 62 26.38 12.92 -12.73
CA ILE A 62 27.78 12.51 -12.55
C ILE A 62 28.12 11.31 -13.46
N THR A 63 27.26 10.28 -13.50
CA THR A 63 27.46 9.10 -14.36
C THR A 63 27.59 9.50 -15.82
N PHE A 64 26.67 10.35 -16.30
CA PHE A 64 26.67 10.85 -17.66
C PHE A 64 27.89 11.73 -17.92
N GLY A 65 28.21 12.65 -17.02
CA GLY A 65 29.38 13.52 -17.09
C GLY A 65 30.67 12.71 -17.22
N VAL A 66 30.90 11.75 -16.32
CA VAL A 66 32.09 10.88 -16.32
C VAL A 66 32.17 10.02 -17.59
N PHE A 67 31.04 9.50 -18.07
CA PHE A 67 31.00 8.67 -19.27
C PHE A 67 31.28 9.46 -20.57
N PHE A 68 30.76 10.69 -20.68
CA PHE A 68 30.89 11.50 -21.89
C PHE A 68 32.06 12.50 -21.87
N ALA A 69 32.57 12.89 -20.71
CA ALA A 69 33.63 13.88 -20.57
C ALA A 69 34.91 13.55 -21.36
N PRO A 70 35.42 12.30 -21.38
CA PRO A 70 36.60 11.96 -22.18
C PRO A 70 36.38 12.09 -23.70
N ARG A 71 35.12 11.97 -24.16
CA ARG A 71 34.75 12.12 -25.58
C ARG A 71 34.59 13.58 -25.97
N LEU A 72 34.09 14.41 -25.05
CA LEU A 72 33.83 15.84 -25.27
C LEU A 72 35.04 16.73 -25.01
N SER A 73 35.97 16.31 -24.14
CA SER A 73 37.14 17.10 -23.74
C SER A 73 38.37 16.23 -23.50
N PRO A 74 38.87 15.53 -24.54
CA PRO A 74 39.99 14.58 -24.42
C PRO A 74 41.31 15.22 -23.97
N ARG A 75 41.46 16.56 -24.06
CA ARG A 75 42.65 17.30 -23.60
C ARG A 75 42.71 17.51 -22.08
N TRP A 76 41.57 17.44 -21.39
CA TRP A 76 41.44 17.85 -19.98
C TRP A 76 41.04 16.71 -19.04
N VAL A 77 40.62 15.58 -19.59
CA VAL A 77 40.02 14.47 -18.83
C VAL A 77 40.70 13.16 -19.21
N ASN A 78 41.24 12.46 -18.21
CA ASN A 78 41.83 11.14 -18.41
C ASN A 78 40.75 10.14 -18.85
N PRO A 79 41.00 9.33 -19.90
CA PRO A 79 40.04 8.36 -20.41
C PRO A 79 39.69 7.26 -19.38
N ASP A 80 40.60 6.97 -18.46
CA ASP A 80 40.41 5.94 -17.43
C ASP A 80 39.33 6.29 -16.39
N ILE A 81 38.88 7.55 -16.34
CA ILE A 81 37.80 7.97 -15.46
C ILE A 81 36.47 7.25 -15.78
N VAL A 82 36.31 6.73 -17.00
CA VAL A 82 35.10 5.96 -17.36
C VAL A 82 34.94 4.70 -16.50
N ILE A 83 36.04 4.16 -15.97
CA ILE A 83 36.04 2.94 -15.13
C ILE A 83 35.21 3.14 -13.84
N ILE A 84 35.15 4.36 -13.30
CA ILE A 84 34.37 4.66 -12.08
C ILE A 84 32.90 5.00 -12.39
N ALA A 85 32.51 5.23 -13.65
CA ALA A 85 31.13 5.56 -14.02
C ALA A 85 30.09 4.53 -13.55
N PRO A 86 30.33 3.20 -13.61
CA PRO A 86 29.38 2.20 -13.12
C PRO A 86 29.02 2.35 -11.63
N VAL A 87 29.95 2.83 -10.79
CA VAL A 87 29.70 3.04 -9.35
C VAL A 87 28.58 4.06 -9.13
N PHE A 88 28.64 5.17 -9.85
CA PHE A 88 27.58 6.19 -9.81
C PHE A 88 26.29 5.67 -10.45
N GLY A 89 26.39 4.85 -11.50
CA GLY A 89 25.26 4.16 -12.12
C GLY A 89 24.51 3.25 -11.12
N PHE A 90 25.21 2.51 -10.28
CA PHE A 90 24.60 1.74 -9.19
C PHE A 90 23.90 2.64 -8.16
N GLY A 91 24.44 3.83 -7.88
CA GLY A 91 23.79 4.84 -7.05
C GLY A 91 22.44 5.28 -7.62
N VAL A 92 22.36 5.54 -8.93
CA VAL A 92 21.09 5.85 -9.62
C VAL A 92 20.10 4.71 -9.46
N LEU A 93 20.53 3.47 -9.68
CA LEU A 93 19.67 2.29 -9.55
C LEU A 93 19.15 2.13 -8.12
N ALA A 94 19.98 2.32 -7.10
CA ALA A 94 19.58 2.24 -5.70
C ALA A 94 18.52 3.30 -5.37
N CYS A 95 18.75 4.56 -5.78
CA CYS A 95 17.79 5.65 -5.61
C CYS A 95 16.45 5.36 -6.32
N ALA A 96 16.50 4.83 -7.55
CA ALA A 96 15.31 4.49 -8.32
C ALA A 96 14.52 3.35 -7.67
N VAL A 97 15.18 2.27 -7.25
CA VAL A 97 14.55 1.13 -6.56
C VAL A 97 13.89 1.58 -5.27
N TRP A 98 14.56 2.43 -4.49
CA TRP A 98 14.01 2.98 -3.26
C TRP A 98 12.77 3.84 -3.52
N ALA A 99 12.84 4.80 -4.45
CA ALA A 99 11.72 5.66 -4.79
C ALA A 99 10.51 4.85 -5.30
N LEU A 100 10.74 3.84 -6.13
CA LEU A 100 9.71 2.90 -6.58
C LEU A 100 9.10 2.12 -5.42
N GLY A 101 9.92 1.63 -4.49
CA GLY A 101 9.47 0.90 -3.31
C GLY A 101 8.52 1.72 -2.43
N VAL A 102 8.89 2.98 -2.16
CA VAL A 102 8.06 3.90 -1.36
C VAL A 102 6.75 4.27 -2.09
N MET A 103 6.79 4.40 -3.41
CA MET A 103 5.63 4.80 -4.23
C MET A 103 4.68 3.65 -4.58
N LEU A 104 5.10 2.39 -4.44
CA LEU A 104 4.28 1.25 -4.87
C LEU A 104 2.94 1.17 -4.13
N ALA A 105 2.95 1.27 -2.80
CA ALA A 105 1.75 1.25 -1.98
C ALA A 105 0.79 2.43 -2.27
N PRO A 106 1.23 3.70 -2.27
CA PRO A 106 0.34 4.83 -2.56
C PRO A 106 -0.18 4.84 -4.00
N VAL A 107 0.62 4.42 -5.00
CA VAL A 107 0.14 4.26 -6.39
C VAL A 107 -0.96 3.21 -6.47
N ARG A 108 -0.79 2.06 -5.79
CA ARG A 108 -1.85 1.04 -5.72
C ARG A 108 -3.10 1.58 -5.05
N ALA A 109 -2.97 2.24 -3.90
CA ALA A 109 -4.10 2.85 -3.21
C ALA A 109 -4.87 3.84 -4.11
N LEU A 110 -4.14 4.67 -4.87
CA LEU A 110 -4.74 5.60 -5.84
C LEU A 110 -5.46 4.85 -6.97
N ALA A 111 -4.85 3.80 -7.54
CA ALA A 111 -5.49 2.98 -8.57
C ALA A 111 -6.77 2.30 -8.05
N HIS A 112 -6.81 1.92 -6.78
CA HIS A 112 -8.00 1.32 -6.15
C HIS A 112 -9.17 2.30 -5.98
N THR A 113 -8.94 3.61 -6.05
CA THR A 113 -10.05 4.59 -6.09
C THR A 113 -10.89 4.51 -7.38
N LEU A 114 -10.40 3.78 -8.38
CA LEU A 114 -11.14 3.47 -9.61
C LEU A 114 -12.07 2.25 -9.45
N ARG A 115 -11.87 1.43 -8.40
CA ARG A 115 -12.75 0.30 -8.06
C ARG A 115 -13.85 0.74 -7.09
N PRO A 116 -15.03 0.11 -7.11
CA PRO A 116 -16.10 0.47 -6.18
C PRO A 116 -15.77 0.10 -4.72
N ILE A 117 -16.48 0.75 -3.79
CA ILE A 117 -16.54 0.36 -2.38
C ILE A 117 -17.69 -0.64 -2.23
N TYR A 118 -17.43 -1.74 -1.52
CA TYR A 118 -18.42 -2.78 -1.25
C TYR A 118 -19.10 -2.53 0.08
N LEU A 119 -20.41 -2.76 0.12
CA LEU A 119 -21.24 -2.71 1.32
C LEU A 119 -21.74 -4.12 1.61
N VAL A 120 -21.56 -4.56 2.84
CA VAL A 120 -22.00 -5.88 3.30
C VAL A 120 -22.69 -5.73 4.63
N ASP A 121 -23.96 -6.11 4.67
CA ASP A 121 -24.67 -6.41 5.91
C ASP A 121 -24.43 -7.89 6.22
N GLY A 122 -23.70 -8.18 7.30
CA GLY A 122 -23.23 -9.52 7.58
C GLY A 122 -22.42 -9.55 8.86
N TYR A 123 -21.22 -10.10 8.81
CA TYR A 123 -20.37 -10.25 10.00
C TYR A 123 -18.97 -9.72 9.76
N ILE A 124 -18.37 -9.18 10.82
CA ILE A 124 -16.94 -8.96 10.89
C ILE A 124 -16.31 -10.03 11.78
N ARG A 125 -15.23 -10.63 11.30
CA ARG A 125 -14.47 -11.65 12.01
C ARG A 125 -13.03 -11.19 12.22
N TYR A 126 -12.63 -11.14 13.47
CA TYR A 126 -11.26 -11.01 13.93
C TYR A 126 -10.70 -12.39 14.23
N ARG A 127 -9.45 -12.62 13.83
CA ARG A 127 -8.75 -13.88 14.08
C ARG A 127 -7.32 -13.57 14.50
N ALA A 128 -6.84 -14.35 15.47
CA ALA A 128 -5.43 -14.38 15.85
C ALA A 128 -4.51 -14.75 14.68
N ARG A 129 -3.21 -14.55 14.85
CA ARG A 129 -2.21 -14.99 13.86
C ARG A 129 -2.22 -16.52 13.76
N ASP A 130 -1.94 -17.03 12.58
CA ASP A 130 -1.74 -18.45 12.32
C ASP A 130 -0.29 -18.73 11.92
N GLU A 131 0.08 -20.00 11.79
CA GLU A 131 1.42 -20.44 11.38
C GLU A 131 1.86 -19.88 10.02
N HIS A 132 0.91 -19.41 9.20
CA HIS A 132 1.15 -18.85 7.87
C HIS A 132 1.24 -17.32 7.87
N SER A 133 1.17 -16.68 9.04
CA SER A 133 1.20 -15.23 9.18
C SER A 133 2.61 -14.68 9.03
N SER A 134 2.72 -13.49 8.43
CA SER A 134 4.00 -12.77 8.39
C SER A 134 4.45 -12.36 9.79
N ILE A 135 5.76 -12.15 9.98
CA ILE A 135 6.37 -11.84 11.28
C ILE A 135 5.72 -10.61 11.94
N ASP A 136 5.35 -9.60 11.14
CA ASP A 136 4.76 -8.35 11.62
C ASP A 136 3.21 -8.38 11.73
N CYS A 137 2.59 -9.54 11.47
CA CYS A 137 1.15 -9.70 11.48
C CYS A 137 0.65 -10.05 12.90
N ASN A 138 -0.30 -9.27 13.42
CA ASN A 138 -0.94 -9.54 14.71
C ASN A 138 -2.30 -10.24 14.60
N GLY A 139 -2.74 -10.56 13.38
CA GLY A 139 -3.99 -11.25 13.12
C GLY A 139 -4.62 -10.86 11.80
N TYR A 140 -5.89 -11.24 11.64
CA TYR A 140 -6.65 -10.97 10.42
C TYR A 140 -8.02 -10.39 10.75
N VAL A 141 -8.46 -9.50 9.87
CA VAL A 141 -9.83 -8.99 9.84
C VAL A 141 -10.47 -9.47 8.56
N ALA A 142 -11.63 -10.10 8.67
CA ALA A 142 -12.43 -10.56 7.55
C ALA A 142 -13.84 -9.97 7.61
N VAL A 143 -14.36 -9.56 6.45
CA VAL A 143 -15.78 -9.27 6.25
C VAL A 143 -16.42 -10.53 5.68
N LEU A 144 -17.53 -10.93 6.29
CA LEU A 144 -18.30 -12.10 5.92
C LEU A 144 -19.70 -11.67 5.44
N THR A 145 -20.24 -12.38 4.45
CA THR A 145 -21.66 -12.24 4.06
C THR A 145 -22.58 -12.82 5.14
N GLU A 146 -23.88 -12.65 4.98
CA GLU A 146 -24.92 -13.25 5.82
C GLU A 146 -24.70 -14.78 5.98
N ASP A 147 -24.40 -15.47 4.87
CA ASP A 147 -24.12 -16.91 4.81
C ASP A 147 -22.77 -17.32 5.45
N ARG A 148 -22.06 -16.37 6.07
CA ARG A 148 -20.71 -16.52 6.62
C ARG A 148 -19.62 -16.84 5.59
N SER A 149 -19.89 -16.61 4.30
CA SER A 149 -18.85 -16.67 3.26
C SER A 149 -17.89 -15.48 3.41
N VAL A 150 -16.60 -15.68 3.15
CA VAL A 150 -15.59 -14.62 3.30
C VAL A 150 -15.65 -13.71 2.09
N ALA A 151 -16.21 -12.52 2.26
CA ALA A 151 -16.19 -11.50 1.22
C ALA A 151 -14.76 -11.03 0.96
N CYS A 152 -14.04 -10.63 2.00
CA CYS A 152 -12.62 -10.30 1.91
C CYS A 152 -11.95 -10.41 3.28
N GLU A 153 -10.62 -10.54 3.29
CA GLU A 153 -9.80 -10.72 4.49
C GLU A 153 -8.47 -10.00 4.30
N TRP A 154 -8.02 -9.30 5.36
CA TRP A 154 -6.79 -8.53 5.38
C TRP A 154 -5.94 -8.91 6.60
N PRO A 155 -4.61 -9.01 6.44
CA PRO A 155 -3.71 -9.05 7.58
C PRO A 155 -3.70 -7.70 8.29
N THR A 156 -3.61 -7.71 9.61
CA THR A 156 -3.41 -6.50 10.40
C THR A 156 -1.99 -6.43 10.94
N LEU A 157 -1.52 -5.20 11.18
CA LEU A 157 -0.22 -4.93 11.76
C LEU A 157 -0.41 -4.40 13.18
N GLY A 158 0.41 -4.87 14.12
CA GLY A 158 0.36 -4.42 15.51
C GLY A 158 1.20 -5.30 16.43
N GLN A 159 1.32 -4.89 17.69
CA GLN A 159 2.02 -5.68 18.71
C GLN A 159 1.08 -6.56 19.52
N ILE A 160 -0.20 -6.17 19.61
CA ILE A 160 -1.21 -6.88 20.38
C ILE A 160 -1.94 -7.83 19.46
N GLU A 161 -1.94 -9.11 19.80
CA GLU A 161 -2.68 -10.13 19.05
C GLU A 161 -4.18 -9.82 19.04
N LEU A 162 -4.80 -9.96 17.87
CA LEU A 162 -6.23 -9.71 17.73
C LEU A 162 -7.05 -10.80 18.45
N PRO A 163 -8.12 -10.42 19.18
CA PRO A 163 -9.01 -11.40 19.75
C PRO A 163 -9.72 -12.19 18.65
N THR A 164 -9.94 -13.48 18.87
CA THR A 164 -10.79 -14.27 17.98
C THR A 164 -12.25 -13.97 18.30
N LEU A 165 -12.86 -13.12 17.49
CA LEU A 165 -14.23 -12.62 17.70
C LEU A 165 -14.95 -12.53 16.37
N THR A 166 -16.22 -12.97 16.33
CA THR A 166 -17.11 -12.70 15.20
C THR A 166 -18.35 -11.98 15.72
N ARG A 167 -18.72 -10.87 15.07
CA ARG A 167 -19.92 -10.12 15.44
C ARG A 167 -20.68 -9.65 14.19
N PRO A 168 -22.01 -9.51 14.27
CA PRO A 168 -22.77 -8.88 13.20
C PRO A 168 -22.31 -7.42 13.04
N ALA A 169 -22.28 -6.95 11.79
CA ALA A 169 -21.83 -5.63 11.44
C ALA A 169 -22.24 -5.24 10.02
N LEU A 170 -22.66 -3.98 9.85
CA LEU A 170 -22.75 -3.35 8.54
C LEU A 170 -21.36 -2.79 8.18
N CYS A 171 -20.70 -3.38 7.19
CA CYS A 171 -19.33 -3.07 6.82
C CYS A 171 -19.25 -2.40 5.45
N GLU A 172 -18.46 -1.32 5.37
CA GLU A 172 -17.99 -0.81 4.08
C GLU A 172 -16.51 -1.11 3.93
N PHE A 173 -16.10 -1.66 2.78
CA PHE A 173 -14.71 -2.04 2.58
C PHE A 173 -14.26 -1.94 1.12
N THR A 174 -12.95 -1.98 0.94
CA THR A 174 -12.31 -2.20 -0.36
C THR A 174 -11.30 -3.33 -0.28
N GLU A 175 -11.12 -4.06 -1.38
CA GLU A 175 -10.22 -5.22 -1.42
C GLU A 175 -8.78 -4.91 -0.99
N TYR A 176 -8.32 -3.68 -1.19
CA TYR A 176 -6.95 -3.27 -0.89
C TYR A 176 -6.85 -2.32 0.30
N GLY A 177 -7.84 -1.44 0.49
CA GLY A 177 -7.84 -0.50 1.59
C GLY A 177 -8.18 -1.16 2.92
N GLY A 178 -8.97 -2.23 2.92
CA GLY A 178 -9.51 -2.83 4.15
C GLY A 178 -10.91 -2.34 4.45
N VAL A 179 -11.33 -2.51 5.71
CA VAL A 179 -12.64 -2.08 6.20
C VAL A 179 -12.59 -0.59 6.50
N HIS A 180 -13.40 0.21 5.82
CA HIS A 180 -13.47 1.68 5.96
C HIS A 180 -14.39 2.09 7.12
N THR A 181 -15.56 1.47 7.22
CA THR A 181 -16.53 1.73 8.27
C THR A 181 -17.14 0.43 8.79
N ILE A 182 -17.51 0.45 10.07
CA ILE A 182 -18.25 -0.62 10.72
C ILE A 182 -19.41 0.03 11.48
N ASP A 183 -20.64 -0.39 11.18
CA ASP A 183 -21.87 0.17 11.76
C ASP A 183 -21.92 1.71 11.63
N GLY A 184 -21.48 2.22 10.48
CA GLY A 184 -21.38 3.65 10.17
C GLY A 184 -20.20 4.38 10.83
N ARG A 185 -19.40 3.71 11.68
CA ARG A 185 -18.24 4.33 12.35
C ARG A 185 -16.95 4.10 11.55
N PRO A 186 -16.12 5.14 11.31
CA PRO A 186 -14.87 4.99 10.59
C PRO A 186 -13.85 4.18 11.38
N THR A 187 -13.11 3.31 10.71
CA THR A 187 -12.05 2.47 11.30
C THR A 187 -10.68 3.15 11.34
N GLY A 188 -10.55 4.32 10.71
CA GLY A 188 -9.27 5.01 10.50
C GLY A 188 -8.51 4.57 9.26
N VAL A 189 -8.95 3.51 8.56
CA VAL A 189 -8.42 3.11 7.25
C VAL A 189 -8.67 4.19 6.19
N LEU A 190 -9.89 4.72 6.17
CA LEU A 190 -10.30 5.85 5.34
C LEU A 190 -10.87 6.93 6.27
N PRO A 191 -10.00 7.76 6.89
CA PRO A 191 -10.46 8.76 7.84
C PRO A 191 -11.23 9.87 7.12
N GLY A 192 -12.31 10.37 7.75
CA GLY A 192 -13.12 11.45 7.18
C GLY A 192 -12.36 12.78 7.04
N ARG A 193 -11.23 12.96 7.75
CA ARG A 193 -10.32 14.09 7.64
C ARG A 193 -8.88 13.63 7.89
N ILE A 194 -7.94 14.04 7.03
CA ILE A 194 -6.50 13.90 7.27
C ILE A 194 -5.93 15.31 7.47
N PRO A 195 -5.04 15.54 8.45
CA PRO A 195 -4.30 16.79 8.53
C PRO A 195 -3.51 17.03 7.23
N PRO A 196 -3.41 18.29 6.74
CA PRO A 196 -2.62 18.57 5.55
C PRO A 196 -1.18 18.10 5.76
N LEU A 197 -0.64 17.31 4.80
CA LEU A 197 0.68 16.65 4.84
C LEU A 197 0.80 15.45 5.80
N GLY A 198 -0.30 14.91 6.33
CA GLY A 198 -0.28 13.66 7.08
C GLY A 198 0.22 12.50 6.23
N VAL A 199 1.42 12.02 6.51
CA VAL A 199 1.93 10.77 5.92
C VAL A 199 1.07 9.65 6.51
N GLY A 200 0.28 8.99 5.65
CA GLY A 200 -0.60 7.89 6.03
C GLY A 200 0.20 6.75 6.68
N ILE A 201 0.33 6.83 8.00
CA ILE A 201 0.56 5.77 8.97
C ILE A 201 -0.08 6.31 10.26
N HIS A 202 -1.38 6.06 10.48
CA HIS A 202 -1.90 6.20 11.82
C HIS A 202 -1.36 5.00 12.62
N GLY A 203 -0.15 5.17 13.17
CA GLY A 203 0.31 4.33 14.26
C GLY A 203 -0.66 4.56 15.40
N ARG A 204 -1.52 3.58 15.66
CA ARG A 204 -2.51 3.59 16.74
C ARG A 204 -1.77 3.73 18.08
N LYS A 205 -1.48 4.96 18.49
CA LYS A 205 -1.31 5.30 19.90
C LYS A 205 -2.66 5.83 20.37
N GLU A 206 -3.15 5.15 21.39
CA GLU A 206 -4.19 5.56 22.33
C GLU A 206 -5.63 5.09 22.06
N GLU A 207 -6.16 4.48 23.13
CA GLU A 207 -7.56 4.19 23.47
C GLU A 207 -8.23 2.98 22.79
N ILE A 208 -7.89 1.79 23.31
CA ILE A 208 -8.92 0.79 23.64
C ILE A 208 -9.15 0.93 25.15
N ALA A 209 -10.25 1.56 25.52
CA ALA A 209 -10.88 1.43 26.82
C ALA A 209 -12.13 0.56 26.67
#